data_AF-A0A378WDL8-F1
#
_entry.id   AF-A0A378WDL8-F1
#
_cell.length_a   1.000
_cell.length_b   1.000
_cell.length_c   1.000
_cell.angle_alpha   90.00
_cell.angle_beta   90.00
_cell.angle_gamma   90.00
#
_symmetry.space_group_name_H-M   'P 1'
#
loop_
_entity.id
_entity.type
_entity.pdbx_description
1 polymer ?
#
loop_
_entity_poly.entity_id
_entity_poly.type
_entity_poly.pdbx_seq_one_letter_code
_entity_poly.pdbx_strand_id
1 'polypeptide(L)'
;MCPAGPSCGVKCPVRPTVELVIVGYWPAAGPGGSLSIGALLPAGHNEAGELVPVAKVGTGFSAASRRRLYQLLHPIEESTTTEVDSDAPQGVRRVQPVYVGEVAYHPGSGRWLRHTAWKGLRSRPASAVQQPV
;
A
#
# COMPACT_ATOMS: atom_id res chain seq x y z
N MET A 1 24.31 -23.42 41.27
CA MET A 1 22.85 -23.24 41.42
C MET A 1 22.50 -21.84 40.91
N CYS A 2 22.03 -21.72 39.67
CA CYS A 2 21.32 -20.55 39.10
C CYS A 2 20.37 -21.14 38.04
N PRO A 3 19.05 -20.86 38.04
CA PRO A 3 18.10 -21.56 37.19
C PRO A 3 18.09 -21.00 35.76
N ALA A 4 17.95 -21.92 34.81
CA ALA A 4 17.73 -21.63 33.39
C ALA A 4 16.38 -20.94 33.18
N GLY A 5 16.40 -19.79 32.48
CA GLY A 5 15.21 -19.22 31.83
C GLY A 5 15.32 -19.45 30.33
N PRO A 6 14.25 -19.81 29.60
CA PRO A 6 14.30 -19.84 28.15
C PRO A 6 14.32 -18.39 27.69
N SER A 7 15.44 -17.93 27.16
CA SER A 7 15.46 -16.75 26.30
C SER A 7 14.60 -17.11 25.09
N CYS A 8 13.30 -16.80 25.15
CA CYS A 8 12.43 -16.79 23.99
C CYS A 8 12.97 -15.68 23.07
N GLY A 9 14.01 -16.02 22.32
CA GLY A 9 14.50 -15.22 21.23
C GLY A 9 13.38 -15.21 20.21
N VAL A 10 12.49 -14.23 20.33
CA VAL A 10 11.56 -13.93 19.26
C VAL A 10 12.45 -13.53 18.09
N LYS A 11 12.67 -14.47 17.19
CA LYS A 11 13.25 -14.18 15.88
C LYS A 11 12.15 -13.40 15.17
N CYS A 12 12.00 -12.12 15.47
CA CYS A 12 11.16 -11.22 14.69
C CYS A 12 11.86 -11.09 13.35
N PRO A 13 11.39 -11.72 12.25
CA PRO A 13 11.88 -11.34 10.95
C PRO A 13 11.52 -9.86 10.79
N VAL A 14 12.53 -8.98 10.91
CA VAL A 14 12.38 -7.55 10.65
C VAL A 14 12.12 -7.44 9.15
N ARG A 15 10.84 -7.44 8.77
CA ARG A 15 10.44 -7.17 7.39
C ARG A 15 10.64 -5.67 7.19
N PRO A 16 11.40 -5.24 6.18
CA PRO A 16 11.52 -3.83 5.88
C PRO A 16 10.14 -3.27 5.55
N THR A 17 9.88 -2.06 6.03
CA THR A 17 8.67 -1.30 5.79
C THR A 17 9.03 -0.06 5.02
N VAL A 18 8.20 0.30 4.05
CA VAL A 18 8.34 1.51 3.27
C VAL A 18 7.03 2.30 3.32
N GLU A 19 7.15 3.62 3.34
CA GLU A 19 6.02 4.53 3.20
C GLU A 19 5.78 4.77 1.71
N LEU A 20 4.55 4.62 1.24
CA LEU A 20 4.18 4.76 -0.16
C LEU A 20 2.88 5.55 -0.29
N VAL A 21 2.76 6.34 -1.35
CA VAL A 21 1.56 7.13 -1.65
C VAL A 21 0.50 6.22 -2.26
N ILE A 22 -0.75 6.33 -1.81
CA ILE A 22 -1.86 5.58 -2.39
C ILE A 22 -2.34 6.34 -3.63
N VAL A 23 -2.18 5.74 -4.81
CA VAL A 23 -2.62 6.32 -6.10
C VAL A 23 -3.86 5.61 -6.67
N GLY A 24 -4.24 4.48 -6.08
CA GLY A 24 -5.44 3.77 -6.49
C GLY A 24 -5.80 2.61 -5.58
N TYR A 25 -6.97 2.04 -5.83
CA TYR A 25 -7.45 0.85 -5.13
C TYR A 25 -8.31 -0.03 -6.04
N TRP A 26 -8.38 -1.32 -5.72
CA TRP A 26 -9.34 -2.25 -6.28
C TRP A 26 -10.47 -2.48 -5.28
N PRO A 27 -11.74 -2.42 -5.71
CA PRO A 27 -12.85 -2.82 -4.86
C PRO A 27 -12.76 -4.32 -4.52
N ALA A 28 -13.30 -4.72 -3.38
CA ALA A 28 -13.36 -6.13 -3.02
C ALA A 28 -14.33 -6.88 -3.93
N ALA A 29 -13.95 -8.09 -4.35
CA ALA A 29 -14.85 -8.98 -5.10
C ALA A 29 -15.89 -9.61 -4.16
N GLY A 30 -17.14 -9.70 -4.60
CA GLY A 30 -18.23 -10.38 -3.89
C GLY A 30 -19.37 -9.47 -3.38
N PRO A 31 -20.47 -10.05 -2.88
CA PRO A 31 -21.62 -9.30 -2.38
C PRO A 31 -21.23 -8.42 -1.17
N GLY A 32 -21.47 -7.11 -1.27
CA GLY A 32 -21.05 -6.11 -0.28
C GLY A 32 -19.60 -5.61 -0.44
N GLY A 33 -18.87 -6.10 -1.43
CA GLY A 33 -17.48 -5.70 -1.71
C GLY A 33 -17.34 -4.30 -2.34
N SER A 34 -18.43 -3.72 -2.83
CA SER A 34 -18.47 -2.35 -3.39
C SER A 34 -18.09 -1.28 -2.38
N LEU A 35 -18.35 -1.50 -1.08
CA LEU A 35 -18.05 -0.56 0.01
C LEU A 35 -16.78 -0.94 0.78
N SER A 36 -15.88 -1.71 0.17
CA SER A 36 -14.67 -2.20 0.82
C SER A 36 -13.54 -2.34 -0.17
N ILE A 37 -12.32 -2.08 0.31
CA ILE A 37 -11.13 -2.27 -0.52
C ILE A 37 -10.73 -3.75 -0.56
N GLY A 38 -10.47 -4.24 -1.77
CA GLY A 38 -9.88 -5.55 -2.03
C GLY A 38 -8.35 -5.48 -2.07
N ALA A 39 -7.80 -4.46 -2.73
CA ALA A 39 -6.36 -4.20 -2.78
C ALA A 39 -6.07 -2.71 -2.95
N LEU A 40 -4.87 -2.27 -2.56
CA LEU A 40 -4.35 -0.93 -2.80
C LEU A 40 -3.25 -0.96 -3.87
N LEU A 41 -3.14 0.15 -4.60
CA LEU A 41 -2.05 0.46 -5.52
C LEU A 41 -1.20 1.58 -4.91
N PRO A 42 -0.16 1.23 -4.12
CA PRO A 42 0.83 2.19 -3.68
C PRO A 42 1.85 2.54 -4.80
N ALA A 43 2.29 3.79 -4.78
CA ALA A 43 3.31 4.36 -5.64
C ALA A 43 4.36 5.12 -4.81
N GLY A 44 5.56 5.25 -5.36
CA GLY A 44 6.61 6.11 -4.82
C GLY A 44 7.09 7.09 -5.88
N HIS A 45 7.68 8.20 -5.45
CA HIS A 45 8.28 9.16 -6.37
C HIS A 45 9.61 8.58 -6.90
N ASN A 46 9.80 8.60 -8.22
CA ASN A 46 11.07 8.26 -8.84
C ASN A 46 12.08 9.41 -8.75
N GLU A 47 13.31 9.20 -9.25
CA GLU A 47 14.36 10.24 -9.26
C GLU A 47 13.96 11.48 -10.10
N ALA A 48 13.08 11.30 -11.08
CA ALA A 48 12.50 12.39 -11.87
C ALA A 48 11.32 13.11 -11.17
N GLY A 49 10.90 12.63 -9.98
CA GLY A 49 9.78 13.18 -9.22
C GLY A 49 8.39 12.67 -9.64
N GLU A 50 8.32 11.70 -10.54
CA GLU A 50 7.07 11.11 -11.04
C GLU A 50 6.56 10.02 -10.10
N LEU A 51 5.25 9.96 -9.89
CA LEU A 51 4.60 8.93 -9.09
C LEU A 51 4.49 7.62 -9.88
N VAL A 52 5.31 6.64 -9.51
CA VAL A 52 5.34 5.34 -10.19
C VAL A 52 4.74 4.25 -9.29
N PRO A 53 3.75 3.48 -9.76
CA PRO A 53 3.23 2.34 -9.02
C PRO A 53 4.31 1.27 -8.78
N VAL A 54 4.46 0.84 -7.53
CA VAL A 54 5.51 -0.09 -7.12
C VAL A 54 4.98 -1.42 -6.58
N ALA A 55 3.69 -1.52 -6.23
CA ALA A 55 3.15 -2.77 -5.72
C ALA A 55 1.63 -2.88 -5.87
N LYS A 56 1.12 -4.11 -5.78
CA LYS A 56 -0.29 -4.39 -5.48
C LYS A 56 -0.37 -4.98 -4.08
N VAL A 57 -1.10 -4.32 -3.17
CA VAL A 57 -1.20 -4.74 -1.76
C VAL A 57 -2.61 -5.23 -1.49
N GLY A 58 -2.80 -6.55 -1.40
CA GLY A 58 -4.10 -7.16 -1.09
C GLY A 58 -4.21 -7.76 0.31
N THR A 59 -3.12 -7.74 1.09
CA THR A 59 -3.00 -8.43 2.38
C THR A 59 -2.62 -7.46 3.51
N GLY A 60 -2.82 -7.87 4.76
CA GLY A 60 -2.53 -7.03 5.94
C GLY A 60 -3.66 -6.07 6.35
N PHE A 61 -4.82 -6.15 5.70
CA PHE A 61 -5.99 -5.36 6.06
C PHE A 61 -6.96 -6.15 6.94
N SER A 62 -7.40 -5.55 8.06
CA SER A 62 -8.59 -6.03 8.77
C SER A 62 -9.86 -5.62 8.02
N ALA A 63 -11.00 -6.27 8.30
CA ALA A 63 -12.28 -5.88 7.71
C ALA A 63 -12.65 -4.42 8.02
N ALA A 64 -12.35 -3.94 9.24
CA ALA A 64 -12.54 -2.55 9.63
C ALA A 64 -11.61 -1.61 8.83
N SER A 65 -10.34 -1.98 8.65
CA SER A 65 -9.39 -1.17 7.86
C SER A 65 -9.81 -1.05 6.40
N ARG A 66 -10.33 -2.12 5.78
CA ARG A 66 -10.82 -2.10 4.40
C ARG A 66 -11.96 -1.10 4.21
N ARG A 67 -12.93 -1.09 5.12
CA ARG A 67 -14.06 -0.15 5.12
C ARG A 67 -13.60 1.29 5.36
N ARG A 68 -12.72 1.50 6.34
CA ARG A 68 -12.15 2.81 6.65
C ARG A 68 -11.38 3.39 5.47
N LEU A 69 -10.52 2.59 4.84
CA LEU A 69 -9.78 3.04 3.67
C LEU A 69 -10.73 3.35 2.51
N TYR A 70 -11.76 2.53 2.29
CA TYR A 70 -12.77 2.82 1.26
C TYR A 70 -13.43 4.18 1.49
N GLN A 71 -13.87 4.47 2.72
CA GLN A 71 -14.48 5.76 3.07
C GLN A 71 -13.55 6.96 2.87
N LEU A 72 -12.24 6.78 3.04
CA LEU A 72 -11.24 7.83 2.84
C LEU A 72 -10.90 8.04 1.36
N LEU A 73 -10.84 6.96 0.59
CA LEU A 73 -10.37 6.96 -0.80
C LEU A 73 -11.48 7.17 -1.83
N HIS A 74 -12.68 6.64 -1.59
CA HIS A 74 -13.83 6.81 -2.47
C HIS A 74 -14.21 8.27 -2.76
N PRO A 75 -14.23 9.22 -1.78
CA PRO A 75 -14.58 10.62 -2.06
C PRO A 75 -13.49 11.38 -2.84
N ILE A 76 -12.26 10.88 -2.86
CA ILE A 76 -11.15 11.47 -3.62
C ILE A 76 -10.81 10.64 -4.86
N GLU A 77 -11.76 9.81 -5.31
CA GLU A 77 -11.67 9.06 -6.55
C GLU A 77 -11.62 10.04 -7.72
N GLU A 78 -10.49 10.06 -8.43
CA GLU A 78 -10.34 10.92 -9.59
C GLU A 78 -11.16 10.32 -10.73
N SER A 79 -12.23 11.02 -11.13
CA SER A 79 -13.01 10.70 -12.32
C SER A 79 -12.24 11.01 -13.61
N THR A 80 -11.14 11.75 -13.49
CA THR A 80 -10.32 12.17 -14.61
C THR A 80 -9.48 10.99 -15.09
N THR A 81 -9.97 10.36 -16.14
CA THR A 81 -9.19 9.55 -17.08
C THR A 81 -8.16 10.46 -17.75
N THR A 82 -7.19 11.00 -17.01
CA THR A 82 -6.03 11.61 -17.65
C THR A 82 -5.35 10.48 -18.40
N GLU A 83 -5.29 10.61 -19.72
CA GLU A 83 -4.70 9.73 -20.75
C GLU A 83 -3.18 9.56 -20.58
N VAL A 84 -2.72 9.48 -19.34
CA VAL A 84 -1.34 9.25 -18.94
C VAL A 84 -1.38 8.02 -18.04
N ASP A 85 -1.68 6.87 -18.63
CA ASP A 85 -0.95 5.61 -18.40
C ASP A 85 -1.72 4.48 -19.07
N SER A 86 -1.28 4.08 -20.26
CA SER A 86 -1.74 2.85 -20.92
C SER A 86 -1.32 1.59 -20.14
N ASP A 87 -0.49 1.72 -19.10
CA ASP A 87 0.03 0.63 -18.27
C ASP A 87 -0.76 0.44 -16.95
N ALA A 88 -1.77 1.27 -16.68
CA ALA A 88 -2.52 1.13 -15.43
C ALA A 88 -3.25 -0.22 -15.35
N PRO A 89 -3.05 -0.98 -14.27
CA PRO A 89 -3.57 -2.34 -14.18
C PRO A 89 -5.11 -2.33 -14.14
N GLN A 90 -5.71 -3.21 -14.94
CA GLN A 90 -7.16 -3.26 -15.17
C GLN A 90 -7.98 -3.32 -13.86
N GLY A 91 -9.08 -2.56 -13.82
CA GLY A 91 -10.04 -2.54 -12.72
C GLY A 91 -9.61 -1.72 -11.49
N VAL A 92 -8.51 -0.95 -11.58
CA VAL A 92 -8.11 -0.02 -10.53
C VAL A 92 -8.96 1.26 -10.59
N ARG A 93 -9.44 1.71 -9.42
CA ARG A 93 -10.02 3.04 -9.22
C ARG A 93 -8.90 3.98 -8.81
N ARG A 94 -8.61 4.99 -9.63
CA ARG A 94 -7.58 5.99 -9.35
C ARG A 94 -8.10 6.98 -8.32
N VAL A 95 -7.21 7.44 -7.45
CA VAL A 95 -7.54 8.40 -6.38
C VAL A 95 -6.45 9.45 -6.31
N GLN A 96 -6.80 10.60 -5.76
CA GLN A 96 -5.82 11.65 -5.54
C GLN A 96 -4.69 11.14 -4.62
N PRO A 97 -3.41 11.43 -4.95
CA PRO A 97 -2.25 10.99 -4.18
C PRO A 97 -2.10 11.81 -2.88
N VAL A 98 -3.07 11.70 -1.98
CA VAL A 98 -3.13 12.48 -0.72
C VAL A 98 -2.71 11.64 0.47
N TYR A 99 -3.04 10.34 0.47
CA TYR A 99 -2.80 9.47 1.61
C TYR A 99 -1.52 8.66 1.45
N VAL A 100 -0.74 8.59 2.52
CA VAL A 100 0.47 7.77 2.61
C VAL A 100 0.19 6.55 3.47
N GLY A 101 0.65 5.40 3.00
CA GLY A 101 0.50 4.11 3.63
C GLY A 101 1.84 3.44 3.88
N GLU A 102 1.98 2.78 5.02
CA GLU A 102 3.11 1.91 5.28
C GLU A 102 2.83 0.50 4.77
N VAL A 103 3.80 -0.03 4.04
CA VAL A 103 3.76 -1.36 3.43
C VAL A 103 5.01 -2.11 3.86
N ALA A 104 4.82 -3.25 4.52
CA ALA A 104 5.89 -4.22 4.69
C ALA A 104 6.10 -4.96 3.37
N TYR A 105 7.34 -5.13 2.96
CA TYR A 105 7.67 -5.79 1.70
C TYR A 105 8.89 -6.69 1.84
N HIS A 106 9.12 -7.51 0.82
CA HIS A 106 10.38 -8.19 0.64
C HIS A 106 11.18 -7.47 -0.45
N PRO A 107 12.40 -6.98 -0.14
CA PRO A 107 13.26 -6.35 -1.13
C PRO A 107 13.63 -7.41 -2.16
N GLY A 108 13.50 -7.05 -3.43
CA GLY A 108 13.83 -7.90 -4.56
C GLY A 108 14.52 -7.07 -5.62
N SER A 109 15.07 -7.72 -6.65
CA SER A 109 15.61 -7.02 -7.80
C SER A 109 14.47 -6.52 -8.69
N GLY A 110 14.33 -5.19 -8.76
CA GLY A 110 13.39 -4.50 -9.65
C GLY A 110 12.40 -3.58 -8.95
N ARG A 111 11.63 -2.84 -9.76
CA ARG A 111 10.67 -1.82 -9.31
C ARG A 111 9.48 -2.39 -8.53
N TRP A 112 9.07 -3.62 -8.82
CA TRP A 112 7.84 -4.20 -8.26
C TRP A 112 8.09 -4.94 -6.95
N LEU A 113 7.53 -4.41 -5.86
CA LEU A 113 7.67 -4.99 -4.54
C LEU A 113 6.90 -6.31 -4.42
N ARG A 114 7.51 -7.26 -3.74
CA ARG A 114 6.97 -8.62 -3.55
C ARG A 114 6.61 -8.85 -2.08
N HIS A 115 5.71 -9.81 -1.87
CA HIS A 115 5.22 -10.21 -0.54
C HIS A 115 4.77 -9.01 0.31
N THR A 116 4.03 -8.10 -0.32
CA THR A 116 3.59 -6.85 0.30
C THR A 116 2.42 -7.07 1.25
N ALA A 117 2.51 -6.42 2.41
CA ALA A 117 1.47 -6.44 3.43
C ALA A 117 1.26 -5.03 3.97
N TRP A 118 0.00 -4.62 4.04
CA TRP A 118 -0.40 -3.34 4.60
C TRP A 118 -0.12 -3.29 6.10
N LYS A 119 0.45 -2.17 6.56
CA LYS A 119 0.73 -1.92 7.99
C LYS A 119 -0.18 -0.85 8.57
N GLY A 120 -0.48 0.21 7.83
CA GLY A 120 -1.34 1.29 8.31
C GLY A 120 -1.19 2.58 7.51
N LEU A 121 -2.10 3.52 7.74
CA LEU A 121 -1.95 4.89 7.23
C LEU A 121 -0.88 5.63 8.04
N ARG A 122 -0.12 6.49 7.36
CA ARG A 122 0.87 7.38 7.96
C ARG A 122 0.45 8.83 7.73
N SER A 123 0.60 9.66 8.75
CA SER A 123 0.36 11.10 8.68
C SER A 123 1.59 11.81 8.11
N ARG A 124 1.94 11.49 6.86
CA ARG A 124 3.05 12.08 6.11
C ARG A 124 2.49 12.76 4.86
N PRO A 125 3.09 13.88 4.41
CA PRO A 125 2.71 14.47 3.13
C PRO A 125 3.15 13.56 1.98
N ALA A 126 2.30 13.39 0.97
CA ALA A 126 2.58 12.54 -0.18
C ALA A 126 3.87 12.95 -0.93
N SER A 127 4.17 14.24 -0.98
CA SER A 127 5.39 14.77 -1.61
C SER A 127 6.70 14.37 -0.92
N ALA A 128 6.65 13.87 0.32
CA ALA A 128 7.85 13.42 1.04
C ALA A 128 8.17 11.93 0.81
N VAL A 129 7.39 11.24 -0.02
CA VAL A 129 7.46 9.79 -0.18
C VAL A 129 8.24 9.41 -1.43
N GLN A 130 9.37 8.73 -1.24
CA GLN A 130 10.22 8.26 -2.32
C GLN A 130 10.03 6.76 -2.55
N GLN A 131 10.21 6.31 -3.79
CA GLN A 131 10.26 4.87 -4.06
C GLN A 131 11.49 4.25 -3.37
N PRO A 132 11.37 3.02 -2.82
CA PRO A 132 12.52 2.33 -2.27
C PRO A 132 13.51 1.98 -3.38
N VAL A 133 14.79 2.28 -3.16
CA VAL A 133 15.92 1.93 -4.05
C VAL A 133 16.35 0.47 -3.89
#